data_AF-A0A8B8VKD1-F1
#
_entry.id   AF-A0A8B8VKD1-F1
#
_cell.length_a   1.000
_cell.length_b   1.000
_cell.length_c   1.000
_cell.angle_alpha   90.00
_cell.angle_beta   90.00
_cell.angle_gamma   90.00
#
_symmetry.space_group_name_H-M   'P 1'
#
loop_
_entity.id
_entity.type
_entity.pdbx_description
1 polymer ?
#
loop_
_entity_poly.entity_id
_entity_poly.type
_entity_poly.pdbx_seq_one_letter_code
_entity_poly.pdbx_strand_id
1 'polypeptide(L)'
;MMSLNSLQNVVYNPIIPYVGTISEQLEPGTLIVLRGHVPSDSDRFQVDLQCGSSVKPRADVAFHFNPRFRRANCIVCNTLKNEKWGWEEITYDMPFKKEKSFEIVIMVLKDKFQVAVNGKHTLIYAHRISLEKIDTLGIYGKVIIHSVGFSFSSVQKSGVSQFTLPFVARLNSSMGPGRTVVIKGEVNTNAKGFAVDLLSGKSKDIALHLNPRLNVKAFVRNSFLQQSWGEEERNITCFPFSPGMYFEMIIYCDVREFKVAVNGVHSLEYRHRFKDLSDVDTLEIDGDIHLLEVRSW
;
A
#
# COMPACT_ATOMS: atom_id res chain seq x y z
N MET A 1 -8.85 7.40 -2.12
CA MET A 1 -9.46 6.11 -1.72
C MET A 1 -8.42 5.04 -2.01
N MET A 2 -7.95 4.31 -1.01
CA MET A 2 -6.95 3.26 -1.25
C MET A 2 -7.60 2.10 -2.01
N SER A 3 -6.98 1.68 -3.12
CA SER A 3 -7.44 0.57 -3.95
C SER A 3 -7.28 -0.75 -3.20
N LEU A 4 -8.25 -1.67 -3.34
CA LEU A 4 -8.18 -3.01 -2.78
C LEU A 4 -6.95 -3.80 -3.27
N ASN A 5 -6.35 -3.40 -4.40
CA ASN A 5 -5.22 -4.10 -5.02
C ASN A 5 -3.89 -4.00 -4.25
N SER A 6 -3.79 -3.11 -3.24
CA SER A 6 -2.62 -3.05 -2.35
C SER A 6 -2.83 -3.75 -1.00
N LEU A 7 -4.03 -4.28 -0.73
CA LEU A 7 -4.33 -4.96 0.51
C LEU A 7 -4.05 -6.47 0.37
N GLN A 8 -3.24 -6.98 1.28
CA GLN A 8 -2.96 -8.39 1.50
C GLN A 8 -3.91 -8.95 2.57
N ASN A 9 -4.04 -10.28 2.59
CA ASN A 9 -4.79 -11.03 3.62
C ASN A 9 -6.20 -10.49 3.87
N VAL A 10 -6.94 -10.22 2.78
CA VAL A 10 -8.29 -9.66 2.86
C VAL A 10 -9.30 -10.72 3.28
N VAL A 11 -9.97 -10.48 4.40
CA VAL A 11 -11.08 -11.29 4.91
C VAL A 11 -12.40 -10.61 4.52
N TYR A 12 -13.23 -11.30 3.74
CA TYR A 12 -14.54 -10.81 3.32
C TYR A 12 -15.66 -11.34 4.20
N ASN A 13 -16.61 -10.46 4.52
CA ASN A 13 -17.83 -10.75 5.28
C ASN A 13 -17.60 -11.58 6.56
N PRO A 14 -16.66 -11.20 7.45
CA PRO A 14 -16.46 -11.94 8.70
C PRO A 14 -17.71 -11.88 9.59
N ILE A 15 -18.03 -13.01 10.22
CA ILE A 15 -19.12 -13.10 11.20
C ILE A 15 -18.70 -12.37 12.48
N ILE A 16 -19.58 -11.55 13.06
CA ILE A 16 -19.34 -10.80 14.30
C ILE A 16 -20.00 -11.54 15.49
N PRO A 17 -19.27 -11.82 16.59
CA PRO A 17 -17.90 -11.39 16.88
C PRO A 17 -16.85 -12.10 16.03
N TYR A 18 -15.87 -11.33 15.54
CA TYR A 18 -14.74 -11.83 14.77
C TYR A 18 -13.48 -11.76 15.63
N VAL A 19 -12.69 -12.83 15.65
CA VAL A 19 -11.36 -12.87 16.26
C VAL A 19 -10.45 -13.57 15.28
N GLY A 20 -9.49 -12.84 14.71
CA GLY A 20 -8.59 -13.33 13.69
C GLY A 20 -7.13 -13.00 14.01
N THR A 21 -6.25 -13.95 13.74
CA THR A 21 -4.80 -13.72 13.83
C THR A 21 -4.36 -12.76 12.72
N ILE A 22 -3.55 -11.78 13.06
CA ILE A 22 -2.86 -10.90 12.13
C ILE A 22 -1.65 -11.70 11.61
N SER A 23 -1.61 -11.94 10.30
CA SER A 23 -0.65 -12.85 9.68
C SER A 23 0.80 -12.39 9.75
N GLU A 24 1.04 -11.09 9.92
CA GLU A 24 2.35 -10.47 9.98
C GLU A 24 2.43 -9.49 11.15
N GLN A 25 3.66 -9.22 11.61
CA GLN A 25 3.91 -8.26 12.68
C GLN A 25 3.48 -6.85 12.25
N LEU A 26 2.80 -6.14 13.14
CA LEU A 26 2.48 -4.72 12.91
C LEU A 26 3.74 -3.86 13.05
N GLU A 27 4.27 -3.41 11.92
CA GLU A 27 5.40 -2.48 11.86
C GLU A 27 4.98 -1.05 11.46
N PRO A 28 5.77 -0.02 11.80
CA PRO A 28 5.51 1.34 11.35
C PRO A 28 5.38 1.44 9.82
N GLY A 29 4.23 1.93 9.36
CA GLY A 29 3.83 1.96 7.96
C GLY A 29 2.73 0.96 7.62
N THR A 30 2.47 -0.02 8.50
CA THR A 30 1.37 -0.97 8.32
C THR A 30 0.02 -0.26 8.35
N LEU A 31 -0.88 -0.67 7.45
CA LEU A 31 -2.25 -0.20 7.38
C LEU A 31 -3.22 -1.34 7.68
N ILE A 32 -4.22 -1.08 8.50
CA ILE A 32 -5.37 -1.97 8.72
C ILE A 32 -6.59 -1.24 8.20
N VAL A 33 -7.26 -1.83 7.21
CA VAL A 33 -8.41 -1.24 6.54
C VAL A 33 -9.65 -2.07 6.80
N LEU A 34 -10.65 -1.46 7.42
CA LEU A 34 -11.95 -2.09 7.69
C LEU A 34 -13.03 -1.36 6.90
N ARG A 35 -13.80 -2.09 6.09
CA ARG A 35 -14.99 -1.57 5.41
C ARG A 35 -16.22 -2.23 5.99
N GLY A 36 -17.23 -1.46 6.32
CA GLY A 36 -18.43 -1.99 6.95
C GLY A 36 -19.61 -1.02 6.93
N HIS A 37 -20.66 -1.38 7.68
CA HIS A 37 -21.87 -0.61 7.87
C HIS A 37 -22.31 -0.68 9.34
N VAL A 38 -22.87 0.42 9.85
CA VAL A 38 -23.46 0.49 11.18
C VAL A 38 -24.97 0.21 11.11
N PRO A 39 -25.49 -0.85 11.77
CA PRO A 39 -26.92 -1.10 11.85
C PRO A 39 -27.72 0.04 12.51
N SER A 40 -29.02 0.15 12.19
CA SER A 40 -29.93 1.15 12.77
C SER A 40 -30.07 1.02 14.30
N ASP A 41 -30.03 -0.21 14.81
CA ASP A 41 -30.17 -0.55 16.23
C ASP A 41 -28.82 -0.61 16.98
N SER A 42 -27.72 -0.18 16.35
CA SER A 42 -26.39 -0.18 16.96
C SER A 42 -26.33 0.79 18.15
N ASP A 43 -25.86 0.30 19.29
CA ASP A 43 -25.55 1.10 20.48
C ASP A 43 -24.04 1.31 20.63
N ARG A 44 -23.23 0.33 20.24
CA ARG A 44 -21.77 0.39 20.11
C ARG A 44 -21.24 -0.76 19.27
N PHE A 45 -20.03 -0.57 18.75
CA PHE A 45 -19.15 -1.66 18.31
C PHE A 45 -17.72 -1.34 18.70
N GLN A 46 -16.81 -2.32 18.59
CA GLN A 46 -15.40 -2.09 18.86
C GLN A 46 -14.51 -2.89 17.93
N VAL A 47 -13.33 -2.32 17.69
CA VAL A 47 -12.19 -2.93 17.01
C VAL A 47 -11.05 -2.95 18.02
N ASP A 48 -10.57 -4.13 18.36
CA ASP A 48 -9.56 -4.37 19.39
C ASP A 48 -8.32 -4.97 18.74
N LEU A 49 -7.17 -4.32 18.89
CA LEU A 49 -5.85 -4.91 18.60
C LEU A 49 -5.32 -5.55 19.88
N GLN A 50 -5.18 -6.88 19.88
CA GLN A 50 -4.99 -7.72 21.06
C GLN A 50 -3.66 -8.47 21.05
N CYS A 51 -3.20 -8.84 22.24
CA CYS A 51 -2.05 -9.71 22.47
C CYS A 51 -2.56 -11.13 22.76
N GLY A 52 -2.80 -11.90 21.70
CA GLY A 52 -3.46 -13.19 21.71
C GLY A 52 -4.99 -13.08 21.79
N SER A 53 -5.64 -14.25 21.88
CA SER A 53 -7.10 -14.41 21.88
C SER A 53 -7.63 -15.12 23.14
N SER A 54 -6.82 -15.21 24.20
CA SER A 54 -7.24 -15.81 25.47
C SER A 54 -8.47 -15.10 26.04
N VAL A 55 -9.45 -15.88 26.48
CA VAL A 55 -10.68 -15.37 27.13
C VAL A 55 -10.59 -15.42 28.65
N LYS A 56 -9.67 -16.19 29.22
CA LYS A 56 -9.46 -16.30 30.67
C LYS A 56 -8.01 -16.69 31.01
N PRO A 57 -7.19 -15.76 31.53
CA PRO A 57 -7.49 -14.33 31.63
C PRO A 57 -7.73 -13.73 30.24
N ARG A 58 -8.56 -12.69 30.17
CA ARG A 58 -8.79 -11.96 28.93
C ARG A 58 -7.47 -11.40 28.41
N ALA A 59 -7.22 -11.61 27.12
CA ALA A 59 -6.07 -11.08 26.41
C ALA A 59 -5.95 -9.56 26.59
N ASP A 60 -4.72 -9.09 26.71
CA ASP A 60 -4.43 -7.66 26.72
C ASP A 60 -4.90 -7.02 25.41
N VAL A 61 -5.44 -5.81 25.50
CA VAL A 61 -5.91 -5.02 24.35
C VAL A 61 -5.00 -3.81 24.22
N ALA A 62 -4.07 -3.85 23.28
CA ALA A 62 -3.12 -2.76 23.04
C ALA A 62 -3.84 -1.50 22.57
N PHE A 63 -4.81 -1.64 21.68
CA PHE A 63 -5.65 -0.54 21.19
C PHE A 63 -7.11 -0.98 21.09
N HIS A 64 -7.95 -0.44 21.98
CA HIS A 64 -9.40 -0.56 21.94
C HIS A 64 -9.96 0.65 21.20
N PHE A 65 -10.63 0.46 20.08
CA PHE A 65 -11.31 1.51 19.33
C PHE A 65 -12.82 1.28 19.38
N ASN A 66 -13.56 2.08 20.14
CA ASN A 66 -14.96 1.80 20.47
C ASN A 66 -15.91 2.97 20.15
N PRO A 67 -16.46 3.04 18.93
CA PRO A 67 -17.56 3.92 18.59
C PRO A 67 -18.82 3.59 19.41
N ARG A 68 -19.41 4.61 20.03
CA ARG A 68 -20.62 4.54 20.87
C ARG A 68 -21.70 5.48 20.32
N PHE A 69 -22.91 4.96 20.13
CA PHE A 69 -24.07 5.68 19.58
C PHE A 69 -25.11 5.98 20.67
N ARG A 70 -24.73 6.81 21.64
CA ARG A 70 -25.57 7.23 22.79
C ARG A 70 -25.96 8.71 22.67
N ARG A 71 -26.48 9.32 23.76
CA ARG A 71 -26.86 10.75 23.76
C ARG A 71 -25.75 11.69 23.30
N ALA A 72 -24.51 11.43 23.72
CA ALA A 72 -23.32 12.04 23.16
C ALA A 72 -22.58 10.95 22.39
N ASN A 73 -22.64 11.01 21.06
CA ASN A 73 -21.88 10.09 20.23
C ASN A 73 -20.38 10.36 20.41
N CYS A 74 -19.60 9.30 20.56
CA CYS A 74 -18.17 9.43 20.71
C CYS A 74 -17.46 8.15 20.27
N ILE A 75 -16.16 8.26 20.09
CA ILE A 75 -15.24 7.14 20.00
C ILE A 75 -14.45 7.11 21.31
N VAL A 76 -14.47 5.98 22.00
CA VAL A 76 -13.63 5.75 23.17
C VAL A 76 -12.45 4.88 22.79
N CYS A 77 -11.26 5.36 23.12
CA CYS A 77 -10.00 4.65 22.97
C CYS A 77 -9.39 4.32 24.33
N ASN A 78 -8.86 3.11 24.48
CA ASN A 78 -8.18 2.70 25.71
C ASN A 78 -7.25 1.48 25.47
N THR A 79 -6.55 1.06 26.52
CA THR A 79 -5.70 -0.13 26.57
C THR A 79 -6.13 -0.97 27.77
N LEU A 80 -6.29 -2.27 27.57
CA LEU A 80 -6.52 -3.25 28.62
C LEU A 80 -5.19 -3.98 28.90
N LYS A 81 -4.75 -4.00 30.16
CA LYS A 81 -3.57 -4.75 30.60
C LYS A 81 -3.90 -5.52 31.86
N ASN A 82 -3.66 -6.84 31.86
CA ASN A 82 -4.00 -7.74 32.96
C ASN A 82 -5.46 -7.56 33.42
N GLU A 83 -6.40 -7.58 32.46
CA GLU A 83 -7.85 -7.39 32.67
C GLU A 83 -8.26 -6.04 33.30
N LYS A 84 -7.36 -5.05 33.35
CA LYS A 84 -7.64 -3.69 33.85
C LYS A 84 -7.54 -2.66 32.74
N TRP A 85 -8.56 -1.81 32.62
CA TRP A 85 -8.55 -0.69 31.69
C TRP A 85 -7.68 0.46 32.22
N GLY A 86 -6.95 1.12 31.32
CA GLY A 86 -6.23 2.36 31.61
C GLY A 86 -7.13 3.60 31.54
N TRP A 87 -6.50 4.77 31.35
CA TRP A 87 -7.25 6.02 31.14
C TRP A 87 -7.92 6.06 29.76
N GLU A 88 -9.19 6.47 29.72
CA GLU A 88 -9.94 6.63 28.47
C GLU A 88 -9.47 7.89 27.72
N GLU A 89 -9.35 7.77 26.40
CA GLU A 89 -9.21 8.90 25.48
C GLU A 89 -10.50 8.97 24.63
N ILE A 90 -11.16 10.13 24.60
CA ILE A 90 -12.50 10.26 24.00
C ILE A 90 -12.47 11.28 22.87
N THR A 91 -12.92 10.86 21.69
CA THR A 91 -13.13 11.73 20.52
C THR A 91 -14.62 11.96 20.31
N TYR A 92 -15.05 13.22 20.33
CA TYR A 92 -16.46 13.59 20.17
C TYR A 92 -16.86 13.97 18.74
N ASP A 93 -15.91 14.32 17.87
CA ASP A 93 -16.19 14.50 16.43
C ASP A 93 -16.45 13.12 15.80
N MET A 94 -17.71 12.68 15.85
CA MET A 94 -18.12 11.34 15.47
C MET A 94 -18.27 11.20 13.95
N PRO A 95 -17.43 10.40 13.25
CA PRO A 95 -17.54 10.20 11.81
C PRO A 95 -18.56 9.09 11.44
N PHE A 96 -18.93 8.24 12.40
CA PHE A 96 -19.87 7.15 12.16
C PHE A 96 -21.32 7.59 12.37
N LYS A 97 -22.21 7.05 11.55
CA LYS A 97 -23.66 7.24 11.67
C LYS A 97 -24.35 5.88 11.50
N LYS A 98 -25.45 5.68 12.23
CA LYS A 98 -26.36 4.55 12.02
C LYS A 98 -26.84 4.53 10.57
N GLU A 99 -27.03 3.33 10.03
CA GLU A 99 -27.45 3.04 8.64
C GLU A 99 -26.50 3.59 7.57
N LYS A 100 -25.25 3.90 7.94
CA LYS A 100 -24.23 4.37 6.99
C LYS A 100 -23.04 3.42 6.96
N SER A 101 -22.50 3.28 5.75
CA SER A 101 -21.23 2.58 5.51
C SER A 101 -20.05 3.43 5.96
N PHE A 102 -18.94 2.76 6.26
CA PHE A 102 -17.69 3.39 6.63
C PHE A 102 -16.48 2.66 6.04
N GLU A 103 -15.38 3.39 5.92
CA GLU A 103 -14.03 2.89 5.77
C GLU A 103 -13.20 3.40 6.95
N ILE A 104 -12.66 2.51 7.77
CA ILE A 104 -11.68 2.81 8.80
C ILE A 104 -10.30 2.47 8.24
N VAL A 105 -9.36 3.39 8.36
CA VAL A 105 -7.93 3.15 8.10
C VAL A 105 -7.17 3.42 9.39
N ILE A 106 -6.59 2.37 9.97
CA ILE A 106 -5.67 2.46 11.11
C ILE A 106 -4.25 2.35 10.55
N MET A 107 -3.49 3.43 10.64
CA MET A 107 -2.07 3.46 10.29
C MET A 107 -1.24 3.25 11.55
N VAL A 108 -0.37 2.25 11.51
CA VAL A 108 0.60 1.98 12.57
C VAL A 108 1.81 2.88 12.34
N LEU A 109 2.12 3.74 13.31
CA LEU A 109 3.34 4.55 13.32
C LEU A 109 4.26 4.07 14.45
N LYS A 110 5.49 4.59 14.49
CA LYS A 110 6.50 4.21 15.49
C LYS A 110 6.01 4.39 16.93
N ASP A 111 5.28 5.46 17.21
CA ASP A 111 4.90 5.91 18.55
C ASP A 111 3.39 5.88 18.82
N LYS A 112 2.57 5.67 17.79
CA LYS A 112 1.11 5.79 17.87
C LYS A 112 0.38 5.03 16.76
N PHE A 113 -0.91 4.84 16.95
CA PHE A 113 -1.86 4.61 15.87
C PHE A 113 -2.42 5.94 15.38
N GLN A 114 -2.59 6.09 14.07
CA GLN A 114 -3.30 7.20 13.45
C GLN A 114 -4.52 6.67 12.71
N VAL A 115 -5.70 7.17 13.05
CA VAL A 115 -6.97 6.67 12.50
C VAL A 115 -7.61 7.72 11.61
N ALA A 116 -8.01 7.29 10.41
CA ALA A 116 -8.87 8.03 9.52
C ALA A 116 -10.16 7.24 9.26
N VAL A 117 -11.28 7.94 9.16
CA VAL A 117 -12.57 7.37 8.81
C VAL A 117 -13.12 8.11 7.61
N ASN A 118 -13.51 7.38 6.56
CA ASN A 118 -14.02 7.92 5.30
C ASN A 118 -13.09 8.97 4.68
N GLY A 119 -11.78 8.73 4.74
CA GLY A 119 -10.75 9.61 4.20
C GLY A 119 -10.46 10.87 5.03
N LYS A 120 -11.15 11.09 6.16
CA LYS A 120 -10.88 12.21 7.09
C LYS A 120 -10.13 11.71 8.32
N HIS A 121 -9.06 12.41 8.69
CA HIS A 121 -8.39 12.17 9.98
C HIS A 121 -9.39 12.27 11.13
N THR A 122 -9.34 11.31 12.06
CA THR A 122 -10.30 11.20 13.18
C THR A 122 -9.60 11.31 14.53
N LEU A 123 -8.54 10.52 14.77
CA LEU A 123 -7.81 10.55 16.04
C LEU A 123 -6.40 9.97 15.89
N ILE A 124 -5.60 10.18 16.94
CA ILE A 124 -4.33 9.48 17.20
C ILE A 124 -4.42 8.78 18.55
N TYR A 125 -3.66 7.71 18.74
CA TYR A 125 -3.60 6.99 20.01
C TYR A 125 -2.18 6.48 20.27
N ALA A 126 -1.52 6.97 21.30
CA ALA A 126 -0.13 6.59 21.61
C ALA A 126 -0.04 5.13 22.08
N HIS A 127 1.04 4.44 21.70
CA HIS A 127 1.25 3.05 22.08
C HIS A 127 1.44 2.93 23.59
N ARG A 128 0.59 2.14 24.26
CA ARG A 128 0.73 1.80 25.69
C ARG A 128 1.20 0.37 25.93
N ILE A 129 1.13 -0.47 24.89
CA ILE A 129 1.69 -1.81 24.80
C ILE A 129 2.57 -1.85 23.55
N SER A 130 3.67 -2.59 23.61
CA SER A 130 4.59 -2.73 22.48
C SER A 130 3.89 -3.35 21.27
N LEU A 131 4.12 -2.78 20.09
CA LEU A 131 3.53 -3.22 18.82
C LEU A 131 3.80 -4.71 18.53
N GLU A 132 4.99 -5.19 18.87
CA GLU A 132 5.43 -6.57 18.65
C GLU A 132 4.61 -7.63 19.41
N LYS A 133 3.81 -7.21 20.39
CA LYS A 133 2.92 -8.11 21.14
C LYS A 133 1.55 -8.26 20.50
N ILE A 134 1.23 -7.46 19.49
CA ILE A 134 -0.09 -7.46 18.85
C ILE A 134 -0.06 -8.50 17.73
N ASP A 135 -0.93 -9.50 17.85
CA ASP A 135 -1.04 -10.60 16.88
C ASP A 135 -2.49 -10.94 16.52
N THR A 136 -3.47 -10.26 17.13
CA THR A 136 -4.88 -10.63 17.03
C THR A 136 -5.75 -9.39 16.83
N LEU A 137 -6.65 -9.46 15.85
CA LEU A 137 -7.72 -8.48 15.63
C LEU A 137 -9.05 -9.04 16.14
N GLY A 138 -9.65 -8.35 17.11
CA GLY A 138 -11.00 -8.61 17.60
C GLY A 138 -11.98 -7.56 17.10
N ILE A 139 -13.17 -7.97 16.64
CA ILE A 139 -14.27 -7.07 16.28
C ILE A 139 -15.53 -7.57 16.98
N TYR A 140 -16.17 -6.68 17.75
CA TYR A 140 -17.30 -7.04 18.61
C TYR A 140 -18.39 -5.96 18.59
N GLY A 141 -19.58 -6.32 19.08
CA GLY A 141 -20.73 -5.42 19.17
C GLY A 141 -21.53 -5.34 17.86
N LYS A 142 -22.38 -4.33 17.75
CA LYS A 142 -23.37 -4.21 16.66
C LYS A 142 -22.78 -3.47 15.45
N VAL A 143 -22.18 -4.23 14.55
CA VAL A 143 -21.59 -3.74 13.29
C VAL A 143 -21.63 -4.83 12.24
N ILE A 144 -21.73 -4.46 10.96
CA ILE A 144 -21.50 -5.38 9.84
C ILE A 144 -20.17 -5.02 9.19
N ILE A 145 -19.29 -5.99 9.00
CA ILE A 145 -18.01 -5.81 8.34
C ILE A 145 -18.08 -6.50 6.98
N HIS A 146 -17.82 -5.76 5.91
CA HIS A 146 -17.76 -6.27 4.55
C HIS A 146 -16.36 -6.79 4.22
N SER A 147 -15.33 -6.11 4.70
CA SER A 147 -13.95 -6.56 4.53
C SER A 147 -13.02 -6.03 5.60
N VAL A 148 -12.04 -6.85 5.98
CA VAL A 148 -10.83 -6.43 6.69
C VAL A 148 -9.65 -6.74 5.79
N GLY A 149 -8.75 -5.79 5.58
CA GLY A 149 -7.53 -6.00 4.82
C GLY A 149 -6.34 -5.33 5.48
N PHE A 150 -5.15 -5.83 5.19
CA PHE A 150 -3.90 -5.33 5.74
C PHE A 150 -2.98 -4.89 4.60
N SER A 151 -2.22 -3.82 4.80
CA SER A 151 -1.07 -3.51 3.97
C SER A 151 0.12 -3.46 4.92
N PHE A 152 0.82 -4.57 5.05
CA PHE A 152 2.02 -4.60 5.88
C PHE A 152 3.11 -3.79 5.19
N SER A 153 3.79 -2.94 5.95
CA SER A 153 5.03 -2.34 5.48
C SER A 153 6.03 -3.46 5.35
N SER A 154 6.34 -3.88 4.13
CA SER A 154 7.38 -4.87 3.86
C SER A 154 8.75 -4.28 4.22
N VAL A 155 9.05 -4.18 5.50
CA VAL A 155 10.43 -4.31 5.96
C VAL A 155 10.68 -5.80 5.97
N GLN A 156 11.51 -6.23 5.01
CA GLN A 156 11.88 -7.60 4.77
C GLN A 156 12.12 -8.41 6.06
N LYS A 157 11.21 -9.31 6.41
CA LYS A 157 11.56 -10.55 7.12
C LYS A 157 10.79 -11.72 6.51
N SER A 158 11.54 -12.48 5.71
CA SER A 158 11.24 -13.85 5.27
C SER A 158 9.89 -14.10 4.58
N GLY A 159 9.88 -13.93 3.26
CA GLY A 159 9.74 -15.15 2.44
C GLY A 159 8.43 -15.43 1.71
N VAL A 160 7.60 -14.44 1.36
CA VAL A 160 6.81 -14.41 0.09
C VAL A 160 6.52 -12.94 -0.27
N SER A 161 7.37 -12.30 -1.07
CA SER A 161 7.28 -10.85 -1.36
C SER A 161 6.22 -10.54 -2.44
N GLN A 162 5.35 -9.56 -2.18
CA GLN A 162 4.42 -8.98 -3.18
C GLN A 162 5.15 -8.37 -4.41
N PHE A 163 6.47 -8.15 -4.30
CA PHE A 163 7.33 -7.59 -5.33
C PHE A 163 8.38 -8.60 -5.86
N THR A 164 8.05 -9.90 -5.90
CA THR A 164 8.89 -10.87 -6.62
C THR A 164 9.03 -10.48 -8.09
N LEU A 165 10.24 -10.59 -8.62
CA LEU A 165 10.49 -10.40 -10.05
C LEU A 165 10.34 -11.75 -10.80
N PRO A 166 9.76 -11.76 -12.01
CA PRO A 166 9.19 -10.61 -12.71
C PRO A 166 7.92 -10.09 -12.01
N PHE A 167 7.85 -8.78 -11.81
CA PHE A 167 6.70 -8.09 -11.24
C PHE A 167 5.81 -7.59 -12.37
N VAL A 168 4.52 -7.93 -12.31
CA VAL A 168 3.52 -7.51 -13.29
C VAL A 168 2.32 -6.93 -12.56
N ALA A 169 1.93 -5.72 -12.90
CA ALA A 169 0.76 -5.07 -12.30
C ALA A 169 0.00 -4.21 -13.29
N ARG A 170 -1.33 -4.23 -13.17
CA ARG A 170 -2.20 -3.29 -13.87
C ARG A 170 -2.18 -1.94 -13.16
N LEU A 171 -2.03 -0.86 -13.91
CA LEU A 171 -2.10 0.50 -13.41
C LEU A 171 -3.52 0.81 -12.92
N ASN A 172 -3.64 1.57 -11.84
CA ASN A 172 -4.93 1.99 -11.28
C ASN A 172 -5.75 2.88 -12.24
N SER A 173 -5.08 3.52 -13.19
CA SER A 173 -5.68 4.19 -14.34
C SER A 173 -4.64 4.15 -15.46
N SER A 174 -5.12 4.03 -16.69
CA SER A 174 -4.26 4.03 -17.87
C SER A 174 -3.38 5.28 -17.94
N MET A 175 -2.30 5.19 -18.72
CA MET A 175 -1.41 6.32 -18.95
C MET A 175 -2.11 7.43 -19.75
N GLY A 176 -1.54 8.63 -19.62
CA GLY A 176 -2.01 9.84 -20.28
C GLY A 176 -1.24 11.05 -19.73
N PRO A 177 -1.40 12.24 -20.34
CA PRO A 177 -0.69 13.43 -19.91
C PRO A 177 -0.93 13.74 -18.42
N GLY A 178 0.14 13.98 -17.67
CA GLY A 178 0.13 14.23 -16.23
C GLY A 178 0.27 12.98 -15.35
N ARG A 179 0.11 11.78 -15.92
CA ARG A 179 0.22 10.52 -15.17
C ARG A 179 1.66 10.21 -14.82
N THR A 180 1.87 9.73 -13.60
CA THR A 180 3.19 9.45 -13.04
C THR A 180 3.26 8.03 -12.49
N VAL A 181 4.33 7.32 -12.80
CA VAL A 181 4.71 6.04 -12.20
C VAL A 181 6.01 6.23 -11.44
N VAL A 182 6.06 5.81 -10.18
CA VAL A 182 7.26 5.84 -9.34
C VAL A 182 7.63 4.45 -8.90
N ILE A 183 8.89 4.09 -9.08
CA ILE A 183 9.45 2.79 -8.75
C ILE A 183 10.63 3.02 -7.82
N LYS A 184 10.62 2.34 -6.67
CA LYS A 184 11.75 2.32 -5.75
C LYS A 184 12.31 0.93 -5.67
N GLY A 185 13.63 0.84 -5.66
CA GLY A 185 14.32 -0.42 -5.53
C GLY A 185 15.77 -0.24 -5.13
N GLU A 186 16.44 -1.36 -4.97
CA GLU A 186 17.88 -1.42 -4.80
C GLU A 186 18.46 -2.27 -5.93
N VAL A 187 19.50 -1.78 -6.59
CA VAL A 187 20.19 -2.57 -7.62
C VAL A 187 21.00 -3.67 -6.94
N ASN A 188 20.90 -4.91 -7.42
CA ASN A 188 21.69 -6.01 -6.87
C ASN A 188 23.20 -5.73 -6.99
N THR A 189 23.99 -6.19 -6.02
CA THR A 189 25.44 -5.97 -5.98
C THR A 189 26.20 -6.55 -7.18
N ASN A 190 25.64 -7.56 -7.85
CA ASN A 190 26.20 -8.21 -9.05
C ASN A 190 25.35 -7.96 -10.31
N ALA A 191 24.55 -6.90 -10.33
CA ALA A 191 23.59 -6.63 -11.40
C ALA A 191 24.26 -6.44 -12.77
N LYS A 192 23.75 -7.14 -13.78
CA LYS A 192 24.04 -6.91 -15.20
C LYS A 192 23.08 -5.88 -15.80
N GLY A 193 21.82 -5.93 -15.40
CA GLY A 193 20.79 -5.00 -15.86
C GLY A 193 19.40 -5.36 -15.35
N PHE A 194 18.46 -4.46 -15.58
CA PHE A 194 17.03 -4.69 -15.30
C PHE A 194 16.16 -4.03 -16.35
N ALA A 195 14.87 -4.29 -16.35
CA ALA A 195 13.91 -3.72 -17.29
C ALA A 195 12.68 -3.17 -16.55
N VAL A 196 12.13 -2.08 -17.07
CA VAL A 196 10.87 -1.49 -16.65
C VAL A 196 10.08 -1.16 -17.91
N ASP A 197 8.92 -1.81 -18.06
CA ASP A 197 8.12 -1.78 -19.27
C ASP A 197 6.72 -1.24 -18.99
N LEU A 198 6.29 -0.25 -19.77
CA LEU A 198 4.91 0.18 -19.85
C LEU A 198 4.30 -0.36 -21.14
N LEU A 199 3.27 -1.19 -21.00
CA LEU A 199 2.69 -1.92 -22.12
C LEU A 199 1.17 -1.88 -22.16
N SER A 200 0.65 -2.11 -23.36
CA SER A 200 -0.78 -2.22 -23.61
C SER A 200 -1.25 -3.61 -23.24
N GLY A 201 -2.12 -3.72 -22.22
CA GLY A 201 -2.67 -5.01 -21.81
C GLY A 201 -3.47 -5.69 -22.93
N LYS A 202 -4.03 -4.92 -23.87
CA LYS A 202 -4.82 -5.40 -25.01
C LYS A 202 -3.96 -5.97 -26.14
N SER A 203 -2.97 -5.22 -26.62
CA SER A 203 -2.16 -5.62 -27.77
C SER A 203 -0.86 -6.33 -27.40
N LYS A 204 -0.45 -6.24 -26.12
CA LYS A 204 0.86 -6.67 -25.61
C LYS A 204 2.05 -5.89 -26.22
N ASP A 205 1.79 -4.78 -26.90
CA ASP A 205 2.84 -3.86 -27.35
C ASP A 205 3.46 -3.13 -26.15
N ILE A 206 4.79 -2.99 -26.17
CA ILE A 206 5.55 -2.23 -25.17
C ILE A 206 5.70 -0.79 -25.67
N ALA A 207 4.94 0.13 -25.08
CA ALA A 207 4.97 1.53 -25.41
C ALA A 207 6.30 2.19 -24.99
N LEU A 208 6.81 1.82 -23.82
CA LEU A 208 8.10 2.25 -23.30
C LEU A 208 8.80 1.08 -22.62
N HIS A 209 9.97 0.70 -23.15
CA HIS A 209 10.91 -0.21 -22.52
C HIS A 209 12.08 0.61 -22.00
N LEU A 210 12.37 0.53 -20.70
CA LEU A 210 13.54 1.14 -20.07
C LEU A 210 14.47 0.04 -19.56
N ASN A 211 15.70 0.01 -20.04
CA ASN A 211 16.63 -1.07 -19.76
C ASN A 211 18.03 -0.54 -19.41
N PRO A 212 18.30 -0.25 -18.12
CA PRO A 212 19.64 0.05 -17.67
C PRO A 212 20.49 -1.22 -17.68
N ARG A 213 21.55 -1.19 -18.49
CA ARG A 213 22.56 -2.24 -18.61
C ARG A 213 23.80 -1.79 -17.87
N LEU A 214 23.97 -2.26 -16.64
CA LEU A 214 25.04 -1.83 -15.74
C LEU A 214 26.42 -2.31 -16.19
N ASN A 215 26.49 -3.49 -16.79
CA ASN A 215 27.73 -4.08 -17.31
C ASN A 215 28.40 -3.24 -18.41
N VAL A 216 27.61 -2.50 -19.19
CA VAL A 216 28.10 -1.61 -20.27
C VAL A 216 27.78 -0.13 -20.02
N LYS A 217 27.24 0.19 -18.83
CA LYS A 217 26.80 1.53 -18.41
C LYS A 217 25.97 2.28 -19.46
N ALA A 218 25.00 1.58 -20.06
CA ALA A 218 24.10 2.14 -21.07
C ALA A 218 22.65 2.09 -20.57
N PHE A 219 21.92 3.20 -20.72
CA PHE A 219 20.48 3.23 -20.41
C PHE A 219 19.67 3.18 -21.70
N VAL A 220 19.36 1.96 -22.13
CA VAL A 220 18.68 1.69 -23.38
C VAL A 220 17.19 1.93 -23.20
N ARG A 221 16.56 2.57 -24.19
CA ARG A 221 15.11 2.68 -24.26
C ARG A 221 14.59 2.40 -25.66
N ASN A 222 13.42 1.79 -25.75
CA ASN A 222 12.81 1.40 -27.01
C ASN A 222 11.28 1.20 -26.88
N SER A 223 10.62 0.84 -27.97
CA SER A 223 9.26 0.32 -28.01
C SER A 223 9.26 -1.02 -28.75
N PHE A 224 8.42 -1.95 -28.31
CA PHE A 224 8.15 -3.20 -29.00
C PHE A 224 6.73 -3.13 -29.57
N LEU A 225 6.63 -2.85 -30.86
CA LEU A 225 5.35 -2.60 -31.53
C LEU A 225 5.18 -3.59 -32.67
N GLN A 226 3.97 -4.14 -32.84
CA GLN A 226 3.67 -5.08 -33.92
C GLN A 226 4.65 -6.26 -33.94
N GLN A 227 4.95 -6.79 -32.75
CA GLN A 227 5.86 -7.93 -32.55
C GLN A 227 7.32 -7.68 -32.97
N SER A 228 7.76 -6.41 -33.03
CA SER A 228 9.12 -6.06 -33.40
C SER A 228 9.69 -4.94 -32.53
N TRP A 229 10.99 -5.00 -32.25
CA TRP A 229 11.71 -3.91 -31.59
C TRP A 229 11.98 -2.80 -32.61
N GLY A 230 11.75 -1.55 -32.18
CA GLY A 230 12.14 -0.38 -32.95
C GLY A 230 13.63 -0.04 -32.83
N GLU A 231 13.99 1.18 -33.23
CA GLU A 231 15.33 1.73 -33.05
C GLU A 231 15.61 2.03 -31.57
N GLU A 232 16.73 1.53 -31.03
CA GLU A 232 17.13 1.83 -29.65
C GLU A 232 17.62 3.28 -29.49
N GLU A 233 17.21 3.94 -28.42
CA GLU A 233 17.79 5.22 -27.99
C GLU A 233 18.67 5.00 -26.76
N ARG A 234 19.89 5.54 -26.78
CA ARG A 234 20.90 5.33 -25.71
C ARG A 234 21.51 6.62 -25.16
N ASN A 235 21.23 7.76 -25.80
CA ASN A 235 21.84 9.05 -25.47
C ASN A 235 21.44 9.49 -24.05
N ILE A 236 22.43 9.69 -23.18
CA ILE A 236 22.24 10.15 -21.81
C ILE A 236 23.48 10.93 -21.34
N THR A 237 23.29 11.95 -20.51
CA THR A 237 24.39 12.76 -19.98
C THR A 237 25.27 11.98 -19.00
N CYS A 238 24.66 11.20 -18.12
CA CYS A 238 25.36 10.36 -17.14
C CYS A 238 24.52 9.12 -16.83
N PHE A 239 25.15 7.95 -16.73
CA PHE A 239 24.46 6.71 -16.36
C PHE A 239 24.11 6.72 -14.86
N PRO A 240 22.82 6.67 -14.47
CA PRO A 240 22.40 7.03 -13.10
C PRO A 240 22.36 5.86 -12.11
N PHE A 241 22.78 4.65 -12.51
CA PHE A 241 22.70 3.45 -11.68
C PHE A 241 24.08 2.88 -11.37
N SER A 242 24.23 2.30 -10.18
CA SER A 242 25.40 1.51 -9.75
C SER A 242 24.95 0.26 -9.00
N PRO A 243 25.74 -0.84 -9.01
CA PRO A 243 25.42 -2.03 -8.21
C PRO A 243 25.35 -1.69 -6.71
N GLY A 244 24.38 -2.24 -5.99
CA GLY A 244 24.12 -1.97 -4.57
C GLY A 244 23.48 -0.60 -4.28
N MET A 245 23.11 0.16 -5.32
CA MET A 245 22.55 1.50 -5.14
C MET A 245 21.02 1.43 -4.97
N TYR A 246 20.50 2.10 -3.94
CA TYR A 246 19.09 2.48 -3.90
C TYR A 246 18.74 3.46 -5.03
N PHE A 247 17.58 3.27 -5.66
CA PHE A 247 17.06 4.21 -6.62
C PHE A 247 15.56 4.49 -6.43
N GLU A 248 15.18 5.72 -6.75
CA GLU A 248 13.82 6.14 -7.05
C GLU A 248 13.76 6.57 -8.52
N MET A 249 13.04 5.82 -9.35
CA MET A 249 12.79 6.14 -10.75
C MET A 249 11.39 6.72 -10.89
N ILE A 250 11.28 7.87 -11.54
CA ILE A 250 10.01 8.54 -11.86
C ILE A 250 9.84 8.53 -13.36
N ILE A 251 8.71 7.99 -13.83
CA ILE A 251 8.27 8.03 -15.22
C ILE A 251 7.05 8.95 -15.28
N TYR A 252 7.23 10.14 -15.85
CA TYR A 252 6.18 11.11 -16.08
C TYR A 252 5.72 11.06 -17.53
N CYS A 253 4.42 10.95 -17.76
CA CYS A 253 3.84 10.98 -19.09
C CYS A 253 3.41 12.40 -19.44
N ASP A 254 4.10 13.02 -20.39
CA ASP A 254 3.72 14.30 -20.96
C ASP A 254 2.89 14.08 -22.24
N VAL A 255 2.42 15.17 -22.86
CA VAL A 255 1.60 15.14 -24.08
C VAL A 255 2.35 14.49 -25.26
N ARG A 256 3.66 14.66 -25.35
CA ARG A 256 4.46 14.26 -26.53
C ARG A 256 5.51 13.18 -26.25
N GLU A 257 5.94 13.06 -25.00
CA GLU A 257 7.00 12.15 -24.57
C GLU A 257 6.80 11.65 -23.14
N PHE A 258 7.52 10.59 -22.78
CA PHE A 258 7.82 10.28 -21.39
C PHE A 258 9.05 11.07 -20.94
N LYS A 259 9.02 11.55 -19.71
CA LYS A 259 10.17 12.14 -19.01
C LYS A 259 10.55 11.22 -17.87
N VAL A 260 11.82 10.82 -17.81
CA VAL A 260 12.31 9.91 -16.77
C VAL A 260 13.36 10.61 -15.92
N ALA A 261 13.18 10.52 -14.61
CA ALA A 261 14.13 11.00 -13.62
C ALA A 261 14.55 9.87 -12.69
N VAL A 262 15.78 9.92 -12.20
CA VAL A 262 16.32 8.97 -11.23
C VAL A 262 16.91 9.75 -10.07
N ASN A 263 16.49 9.43 -8.84
CA ASN A 263 16.92 10.08 -7.60
C ASN A 263 16.77 11.62 -7.63
N GLY A 264 15.63 12.09 -8.16
CA GLY A 264 15.30 13.51 -8.27
C GLY A 264 15.99 14.26 -9.41
N VAL A 265 16.84 13.59 -10.20
CA VAL A 265 17.57 14.20 -11.33
C VAL A 265 16.97 13.72 -12.64
N HIS A 266 16.57 14.66 -13.50
CA HIS A 266 16.12 14.35 -14.85
C HIS A 266 17.22 13.60 -15.61
N SER A 267 16.86 12.45 -16.17
CA SER A 267 17.80 11.57 -16.87
C SER A 267 17.61 11.61 -18.38
N LEU A 268 16.35 11.57 -18.83
CA LEU A 268 16.04 11.45 -20.25
C LEU A 268 14.58 11.76 -20.62
N GLU A 269 14.37 11.91 -21.92
CA GLU A 269 13.06 11.95 -22.57
C GLU A 269 12.92 10.82 -23.60
N TYR A 270 11.67 10.39 -23.86
CA TYR A 270 11.36 9.40 -24.89
C TYR A 270 10.05 9.74 -25.61
N ARG A 271 10.15 10.12 -26.88
CA ARG A 271 8.98 10.54 -27.66
C ARG A 271 8.03 9.37 -27.86
N HIS A 272 6.72 9.61 -27.66
CA HIS A 272 5.71 8.57 -27.77
C HIS A 272 5.71 7.94 -29.16
N ARG A 273 6.09 6.66 -29.26
CA ARG A 273 5.93 5.86 -30.48
C ARG A 273 4.54 5.21 -30.53
N PHE A 274 4.08 4.69 -29.40
CA PHE A 274 2.70 4.26 -29.19
C PHE A 274 1.83 5.47 -28.84
N LYS A 275 0.79 5.76 -29.65
CA LYS A 275 0.01 7.01 -29.53
C LYS A 275 -1.22 6.90 -28.63
N ASP A 276 -1.82 5.71 -28.54
CA ASP A 276 -3.03 5.47 -27.77
C ASP A 276 -2.72 5.28 -26.28
N LEU A 277 -2.22 6.33 -25.61
CA LEU A 277 -1.73 6.25 -24.22
C LEU A 277 -2.75 5.64 -23.25
N SER A 278 -4.06 5.80 -23.51
CA SER A 278 -5.15 5.20 -22.73
C SER A 278 -5.18 3.67 -22.76
N ASP A 279 -4.53 3.04 -23.74
CA ASP A 279 -4.39 1.59 -23.82
C ASP A 279 -3.16 1.08 -23.06
N VAL A 280 -2.23 1.96 -22.66
CA VAL A 280 -1.09 1.59 -21.81
C VAL A 280 -1.55 1.51 -20.35
N ASP A 281 -1.78 0.29 -19.88
CA ASP A 281 -2.44 0.02 -18.60
C ASP A 281 -1.69 -0.99 -17.73
N THR A 282 -0.53 -1.48 -18.17
CA THR A 282 0.24 -2.52 -17.48
C THR A 282 1.70 -2.10 -17.32
N LEU A 283 2.24 -2.37 -16.13
CA LEU A 283 3.64 -2.18 -15.77
C LEU A 283 4.28 -3.55 -15.54
N GLU A 284 5.40 -3.81 -16.19
CA GLU A 284 6.24 -4.98 -15.95
C GLU A 284 7.64 -4.54 -15.51
N ILE A 285 8.21 -5.22 -14.51
CA ILE A 285 9.55 -4.96 -13.99
C ILE A 285 10.24 -6.31 -13.82
N ASP A 286 11.46 -6.43 -14.32
CA ASP A 286 12.25 -7.66 -14.18
C ASP A 286 13.76 -7.37 -14.15
N GLY A 287 14.55 -8.37 -13.76
CA GLY A 287 16.01 -8.33 -13.77
C GLY A 287 16.65 -8.07 -12.39
N ASP A 288 17.88 -7.56 -12.40
CA ASP A 288 18.77 -7.64 -11.25
C ASP A 288 18.57 -6.52 -10.21
N ILE A 289 17.36 -6.40 -9.67
CA ILE A 289 17.03 -5.46 -8.59
C ILE A 289 16.26 -6.14 -7.47
N HIS A 290 16.27 -5.52 -6.29
CA HIS A 290 15.30 -5.74 -5.25
C HIS A 290 14.23 -4.64 -5.32
N LEU A 291 13.03 -4.99 -5.79
CA LEU A 291 11.92 -4.05 -5.91
C LEU A 291 11.31 -3.78 -4.53
N LEU A 292 11.29 -2.50 -4.13
CA LEU A 292 10.83 -2.07 -2.81
C LEU A 292 9.42 -1.49 -2.84
N GLU A 293 9.09 -0.71 -3.88
CA GLU A 293 7.81 -0.02 -3.97
C GLU A 293 7.46 0.36 -5.40
N VAL A 294 6.15 0.35 -5.72
CA VAL A 294 5.58 0.90 -6.95
C VAL A 294 4.38 1.78 -6.60
N ARG A 295 4.33 3.00 -7.13
CA ARG A 295 3.19 3.93 -7.03
C ARG A 295 2.79 4.42 -8.42
N SER A 296 1.49 4.69 -8.61
CA SER A 296 0.98 5.36 -9.82
C SER A 296 -0.17 6.31 -9.48
N TRP A 297 -0.20 7.48 -10.11
CA TRP A 297 -1.26 8.49 -9.97
C TRP A 297 -1.35 9.42 -11.18
#